data_AF-A0A536G8P5-F1
#
_entry.id   AF-A0A536G8P5-F1
#
_cell.length_a   1.000
_cell.length_b   1.000
_cell.length_c   1.000
_cell.angle_alpha   90.00
_cell.angle_beta   90.00
_cell.angle_gamma   90.00
#
_symmetry.space_group_name_H-M   'P 1'
#
loop_
_entity.id
_entity.type
_entity.pdbx_description
1 polymer ?
#
loop_
_entity_poly.entity_id
_entity_poly.type
_entity_poly.pdbx_seq_one_letter_code
_entity_poly.pdbx_strand_id
1 'polypeptide(L)'
;MKKVLAISAAIVAGWLLAVPAAANGAGAVSFTQTFHNATDSFPSPNPCTGASGTVSVIYNGVFHVTTLTSGIGAGTFWATGTQTGTFTFTPNDPTQPSFTGRFTAWFGDNNNLKNGSETSTMSIRGTGSDGSTLTFHEVMHASVSASGVVNTFDKPSCG
;
A
#
# COMPACT_ATOMS: atom_id res chain seq x y z
N MET A 1 -20.52 1.95 18.52
CA MET A 1 -19.33 2.51 17.84
C MET A 1 -18.53 1.34 17.30
N LYS A 2 -18.84 0.91 16.06
CA LYS A 2 -18.14 -0.20 15.41
C LYS A 2 -16.74 0.30 15.08
N LYS A 3 -15.71 -0.27 15.70
CA LYS A 3 -14.32 -0.04 15.35
C LYS A 3 -14.17 -0.46 13.88
N VAL A 4 -14.20 0.51 12.98
CA VAL A 4 -13.78 0.30 11.59
C VAL A 4 -12.29 0.04 11.71
N LEU A 5 -11.90 -1.24 11.69
CA LEU A 5 -10.51 -1.62 11.47
C LEU A 5 -10.18 -1.02 10.11
N ALA A 6 -9.47 0.09 10.09
CA ALA A 6 -8.73 0.50 8.92
C ALA A 6 -7.87 -0.72 8.56
N ILE A 7 -8.12 -1.31 7.40
CA ILE A 7 -7.24 -2.34 6.85
C ILE A 7 -6.00 -1.55 6.41
N SER A 8 -5.15 -1.24 7.38
CA SER A 8 -3.79 -0.79 7.11
C SER A 8 -3.12 -2.00 6.46
N ALA A 9 -3.10 -2.02 5.13
CA ALA A 9 -2.23 -2.92 4.37
C ALA A 9 -0.79 -2.52 4.72
N ALA A 10 -0.31 -2.98 5.87
CA ALA A 10 1.06 -2.85 6.30
C ALA A 10 1.89 -3.77 5.39
N ILE A 11 2.21 -3.27 4.19
CA ILE A 11 3.24 -3.88 3.35
C ILE A 11 4.57 -3.52 4.03
N VAL A 12 4.96 -4.33 5.00
CA VAL A 12 6.29 -4.28 5.61
C VAL A 12 7.26 -4.91 4.63
N ALA A 13 7.58 -4.21 3.55
CA ALA A 13 8.69 -4.58 2.68
C ALA A 13 10.00 -4.31 3.42
N GLY A 14 10.81 -5.35 3.59
CA GLY A 14 12.13 -5.26 4.22
C GLY A 14 12.99 -4.19 3.56
N TRP A 15 13.49 -3.26 4.38
CA TRP A 15 14.36 -2.16 3.97
C TRP A 15 15.74 -2.68 3.56
N LEU A 16 15.89 -3.12 2.31
CA LEU A 16 17.20 -3.33 1.70
C LEU A 16 17.87 -1.99 1.37
N LEU A 17 19.18 -1.91 1.63
CA LEU A 17 20.02 -0.70 1.61
C LEU A 17 20.06 -0.03 0.22
N ALA A 18 19.21 0.97 -0.03
CA ALA A 18 19.33 1.86 -1.17
C ALA A 18 20.33 3.00 -0.84
N VAL A 19 21.18 3.37 -1.80
CA VAL A 19 22.11 4.50 -1.65
C VAL A 19 21.39 5.80 -2.01
N PRO A 20 21.27 6.76 -1.09
CA PRO A 20 20.61 8.03 -1.39
C PRO A 20 21.49 8.93 -2.28
N ALA A 21 20.86 9.67 -3.19
CA ALA A 21 21.47 10.76 -3.94
C ALA A 21 21.12 12.12 -3.31
N ALA A 22 22.07 13.05 -3.26
CA ALA A 22 21.90 14.38 -2.69
C ALA A 22 22.08 15.48 -3.75
N ALA A 23 21.20 16.48 -3.76
CA ALA A 23 21.34 17.68 -4.59
C ALA A 23 21.80 18.88 -3.74
N ASN A 24 22.76 19.67 -4.24
CA ASN A 24 23.33 20.86 -3.56
C ASN A 24 22.38 22.08 -3.56
N GLY A 25 21.16 21.89 -3.05
CA GLY A 25 20.12 22.91 -2.80
C GLY A 25 19.59 22.83 -1.35
N ALA A 26 18.27 22.78 -1.14
CA ALA A 26 17.61 22.64 0.17
C ALA A 26 17.83 21.26 0.85
N GLY A 27 19.01 20.66 0.71
CA GLY A 27 19.34 19.36 1.29
C GLY A 27 18.41 18.23 0.85
N ALA A 28 17.92 18.26 -0.40
CA ALA A 28 17.06 17.21 -0.92
C ALA A 28 17.86 15.91 -1.07
N VAL A 29 17.38 14.86 -0.42
CA VAL A 29 17.93 13.51 -0.43
C VAL A 29 16.86 12.58 -0.97
N SER A 30 17.19 11.85 -2.03
CA SER A 30 16.27 10.93 -2.68
C SER A 30 16.85 9.53 -2.75
N PHE A 31 15.99 8.52 -2.63
CA PHE A 31 16.34 7.15 -2.95
C PHE A 31 15.21 6.47 -3.72
N THR A 32 15.59 5.52 -4.56
CA THR A 32 14.66 4.65 -5.27
C THR A 32 15.02 3.21 -4.94
N GLN A 33 14.02 2.42 -4.57
CA GLN A 33 14.14 0.99 -4.38
C GLN A 33 13.29 0.28 -5.41
N THR A 34 13.88 -0.66 -6.15
CA THR A 34 13.17 -1.51 -7.09
C THR A 34 13.15 -2.94 -6.56
N PHE A 35 12.00 -3.58 -6.69
CA PHE A 35 11.78 -4.97 -6.30
C PHE A 35 11.54 -5.80 -7.56
N HIS A 36 12.22 -6.93 -7.65
CA HIS A 36 12.05 -7.88 -8.74
C HIS A 36 11.74 -9.25 -8.19
N ASN A 37 10.58 -9.79 -8.56
CA ASN A 37 10.06 -11.08 -8.08
C ASN A 37 10.18 -11.22 -6.54
N ALA A 38 9.95 -10.13 -5.82
CA ALA A 38 9.93 -10.14 -4.37
C ALA A 38 8.72 -10.94 -3.89
N THR A 39 8.87 -11.60 -2.75
CA THR A 39 7.81 -12.42 -2.16
C THR A 39 7.49 -11.91 -0.76
N ASP A 40 6.21 -12.01 -0.39
CA ASP A 40 5.75 -11.68 0.96
C ASP A 40 4.54 -12.56 1.33
N SER A 41 4.31 -12.77 2.62
CA SER A 41 3.20 -13.57 3.13
C SER A 41 2.72 -13.01 4.47
N PHE A 42 1.42 -12.71 4.54
CA PHE A 42 0.83 -12.05 5.70
C PHE A 42 -0.64 -12.44 5.90
N PRO A 43 -1.15 -12.44 7.15
CA PRO A 43 -2.56 -12.65 7.42
C PRO A 43 -3.39 -11.46 6.95
N SER A 44 -4.44 -11.71 6.19
CA SER A 44 -5.40 -10.68 5.75
C SER A 44 -6.74 -11.32 5.41
N PRO A 45 -7.88 -10.70 5.72
CA PRO A 45 -9.18 -11.22 5.29
C PRO A 45 -9.36 -11.06 3.78
N ASN A 46 -10.17 -11.94 3.18
CA ASN A 46 -10.72 -11.70 1.84
C ASN A 46 -11.53 -10.38 1.88
N PRO A 47 -11.21 -9.39 1.04
CA PRO A 47 -11.80 -8.06 1.13
C PRO A 47 -13.29 -8.02 0.80
N CYS A 48 -13.83 -9.05 0.13
CA CYS A 48 -15.23 -9.10 -0.29
C CYS A 48 -16.10 -9.96 0.62
N THR A 49 -15.54 -11.04 1.18
CA THR A 49 -16.31 -11.97 2.03
C THR A 49 -16.01 -11.81 3.51
N GLY A 50 -14.89 -11.16 3.87
CA GLY A 50 -14.39 -11.08 5.24
C GLY A 50 -13.79 -12.39 5.76
N ALA A 51 -13.69 -13.44 4.93
CA ALA A 51 -13.09 -14.71 5.33
C ALA A 51 -11.61 -14.51 5.72
N SER A 52 -11.23 -14.89 6.93
CA SER A 52 -9.84 -14.81 7.38
C SER A 52 -8.96 -15.81 6.65
N GLY A 53 -7.74 -15.42 6.31
CA GLY A 53 -6.76 -16.29 5.70
C GLY A 53 -5.37 -15.67 5.64
N THR A 54 -4.51 -16.34 4.88
CA THR A 54 -3.15 -15.87 4.58
C THR A 54 -3.08 -15.49 3.12
N VAL A 55 -2.57 -14.30 2.84
CA VAL A 55 -2.23 -13.84 1.49
C VAL A 55 -0.74 -14.08 1.27
N SER A 56 -0.37 -14.69 0.15
CA SER A 56 1.02 -14.75 -0.32
C SER A 56 1.13 -14.05 -1.67
N VAL A 57 2.14 -13.22 -1.85
CA VAL A 57 2.33 -12.43 -3.07
C VAL A 57 3.70 -12.68 -3.70
N ILE A 58 3.75 -12.54 -5.02
CA ILE A 58 4.98 -12.40 -5.79
C ILE A 58 4.83 -11.12 -6.62
N TYR A 59 5.74 -10.16 -6.47
CA TYR A 59 5.55 -8.83 -7.06
C TYR A 59 6.84 -8.21 -7.58
N ASN A 60 6.64 -7.30 -8.53
CA ASN A 60 7.61 -6.29 -8.92
C ASN A 60 7.11 -4.95 -8.40
N GLY A 61 8.02 -4.06 -8.02
CA GLY A 61 7.64 -2.75 -7.51
C GLY A 61 8.73 -1.72 -7.62
N VAL A 62 8.35 -0.46 -7.48
CA VAL A 62 9.25 0.67 -7.36
C VAL A 62 8.74 1.59 -6.27
N PHE A 63 9.59 1.88 -5.29
CA PHE A 63 9.37 2.89 -4.27
C PHE A 63 10.37 4.02 -4.49
N HIS A 64 9.88 5.25 -4.46
CA HIS A 64 10.72 6.44 -4.54
C HIS A 64 10.37 7.36 -3.39
N VAL A 65 11.39 7.80 -2.67
CA VAL A 65 11.25 8.73 -1.55
C VAL A 65 12.21 9.88 -1.76
N THR A 66 11.72 11.09 -1.54
CA THR A 66 12.52 12.31 -1.47
C THR A 66 12.24 13.01 -0.16
N THR A 67 13.28 13.45 0.55
CA THR A 67 13.19 14.18 1.81
C THR A 67 14.04 15.44 1.75
N LEU A 68 13.54 16.55 2.28
CA LEU A 68 14.35 17.74 2.54
C LEU A 68 14.99 17.61 3.92
N THR A 69 16.32 17.56 3.98
CA THR A 69 17.06 17.31 5.23
C THR A 69 17.65 18.58 5.85
N SER A 70 17.67 19.69 5.13
CA SER A 70 18.19 20.97 5.63
C SER A 70 17.54 22.17 4.94
N GLY A 71 17.77 23.37 5.48
CA GLY A 71 17.20 24.60 4.94
C GLY A 71 15.70 24.78 5.22
N ILE A 72 15.08 25.74 4.53
CA ILE A 72 13.64 26.00 4.63
C ILE A 72 12.90 24.78 4.06
N GLY A 73 12.01 24.20 4.86
CA GLY A 73 11.25 23.01 4.48
C GLY A 73 11.86 21.69 4.95
N ALA A 74 12.95 21.72 5.73
CA ALA A 74 13.49 20.52 6.37
C ALA A 74 12.38 19.75 7.14
N GLY A 75 12.33 18.43 6.96
CA GLY A 75 11.23 17.58 7.44
C GLY A 75 10.07 17.42 6.47
N THR A 76 10.14 18.02 5.27
CA THR A 76 9.22 17.70 4.16
C THR A 76 9.67 16.43 3.48
N PHE A 77 8.74 15.52 3.19
CA PHE A 77 9.01 14.34 2.38
C PHE A 77 7.87 14.01 1.42
N TRP A 78 8.26 13.32 0.35
CA TRP A 78 7.38 12.73 -0.64
C TRP A 78 7.74 11.27 -0.79
N ALA A 79 6.73 10.41 -0.81
CA ALA A 79 6.92 9.01 -1.12
C ALA A 79 5.90 8.59 -2.17
N THR A 80 6.31 7.71 -3.08
CA THR A 80 5.40 7.05 -4.00
C THR A 80 5.82 5.61 -4.14
N GLY A 81 4.85 4.74 -4.34
CA GLY A 81 5.12 3.35 -4.64
C GLY A 81 4.11 2.76 -5.59
N THR A 82 4.59 1.92 -6.49
CA THR A 82 3.75 1.08 -7.35
C THR A 82 4.20 -0.36 -7.19
N GLN A 83 3.24 -1.28 -7.02
CA GLN A 83 3.48 -2.72 -7.00
C GLN A 83 2.50 -3.41 -7.93
N THR A 84 2.99 -4.38 -8.68
CA THR A 84 2.16 -5.26 -9.51
C THR A 84 2.66 -6.68 -9.35
N GLY A 85 1.74 -7.61 -9.13
CA GLY A 85 2.12 -8.98 -8.83
C GLY A 85 0.98 -9.98 -8.99
N THR A 86 1.28 -11.19 -8.53
CA THR A 86 0.30 -12.24 -8.31
C THR A 86 0.06 -12.41 -6.81
N PHE A 87 -1.10 -12.95 -6.47
CA PHE A 87 -1.42 -13.32 -5.10
C PHE A 87 -2.03 -14.73 -5.07
N THR A 88 -1.87 -15.40 -3.93
CA THR A 88 -2.70 -16.51 -3.48
C THR A 88 -3.30 -16.15 -2.14
N PHE A 89 -4.57 -16.50 -1.94
CA PHE A 89 -5.27 -16.40 -0.67
C PHE A 89 -5.66 -17.81 -0.22
N THR A 90 -5.17 -18.21 0.95
CA THR A 90 -5.51 -19.48 1.59
C THR A 90 -6.38 -19.20 2.81
N PRO A 91 -7.67 -19.56 2.79
CA PRO A 91 -8.55 -19.33 3.93
C PRO A 91 -8.16 -20.21 5.11
N ASN A 92 -8.41 -19.71 6.32
CA ASN A 92 -8.23 -20.49 7.55
C ASN A 92 -9.28 -21.61 7.66
N ASP A 93 -10.50 -21.36 7.16
CA ASP A 93 -11.56 -22.34 7.06
C ASP A 93 -11.44 -23.08 5.72
N PRO A 94 -11.14 -24.39 5.71
CA PRO A 94 -10.94 -25.15 4.47
C PRO A 94 -12.22 -25.35 3.65
N THR A 95 -13.40 -24.99 4.19
CA THR A 95 -14.66 -25.00 3.45
C THR A 95 -14.85 -23.76 2.58
N GLN A 96 -14.08 -22.70 2.83
CA GLN A 96 -14.07 -21.50 2.01
C GLN A 96 -13.15 -21.68 0.79
N PRO A 97 -13.45 -21.03 -0.35
CA PRO A 97 -12.59 -21.11 -1.53
C PRO A 97 -11.27 -20.38 -1.31
N SER A 98 -10.18 -20.99 -1.78
CA SER A 98 -8.91 -20.29 -2.00
C SER A 98 -8.99 -19.45 -3.26
N PHE A 99 -8.27 -18.33 -3.32
CA PHE A 99 -8.21 -17.49 -4.52
C PHE A 99 -6.78 -17.38 -5.04
N THR A 100 -6.63 -17.30 -6.35
CA THR A 100 -5.36 -16.94 -7.00
C THR A 100 -5.61 -15.89 -8.06
N GLY A 101 -4.68 -14.96 -8.24
CA GLY A 101 -4.88 -13.88 -9.19
C GLY A 101 -3.76 -12.87 -9.26
N ARG A 102 -4.11 -11.66 -9.69
CA ARG A 102 -3.20 -10.52 -9.85
C ARG A 102 -3.68 -9.33 -9.04
N PHE A 103 -2.72 -8.52 -8.63
CA PHE A 103 -2.99 -7.25 -7.98
C PHE A 103 -2.15 -6.12 -8.58
N THR A 104 -2.65 -4.91 -8.43
CA THR A 104 -1.90 -3.67 -8.61
C THR A 104 -2.21 -2.77 -7.44
N ALA A 105 -1.18 -2.21 -6.83
CA ALA A 105 -1.29 -1.24 -5.75
C ALA A 105 -0.44 -0.02 -6.08
N TRP A 106 -0.96 1.16 -5.74
CA TRP A 106 -0.22 2.40 -5.77
C TRP A 106 -0.46 3.17 -4.48
N PHE A 107 0.56 3.87 -4.00
CA PHE A 107 0.39 4.89 -2.98
C PHE A 107 1.22 6.13 -3.30
N GLY A 108 0.77 7.27 -2.82
CA GLY A 108 1.47 8.54 -2.87
C GLY A 108 1.27 9.30 -1.57
N ASP A 109 2.36 9.84 -1.05
CA ASP A 109 2.41 10.51 0.24
C ASP A 109 3.17 11.84 0.11
N ASN A 110 2.66 12.87 0.77
CA ASN A 110 3.19 14.23 0.75
C ASN A 110 3.02 14.84 2.12
N ASN A 111 4.12 15.02 2.85
CA ASN A 111 4.10 15.47 4.22
C ASN A 111 5.14 16.54 4.49
N ASN A 112 4.86 17.37 5.48
CA ASN A 112 5.81 18.21 6.18
C ASN A 112 5.46 18.26 7.67
N LEU A 113 6.15 19.12 8.42
CA LEU A 113 5.96 19.24 9.87
C LEU A 113 4.57 19.76 10.30
N LYS A 114 3.72 20.20 9.37
CA LYS A 114 2.42 20.83 9.67
C LYS A 114 1.25 20.17 8.96
N ASN A 115 1.45 19.62 7.78
CA ASN A 115 0.40 18.99 7.01
C ASN A 115 0.89 17.70 6.36
N GLY A 116 -0.07 16.85 6.03
CA GLY A 116 0.18 15.55 5.43
C GLY A 116 -0.97 15.11 4.56
N SER A 117 -0.67 14.33 3.53
CA SER A 117 -1.66 13.72 2.67
C SER A 117 -1.13 12.42 2.08
N GLU A 118 -1.91 11.37 2.25
CA GLU A 118 -1.70 10.07 1.64
C GLU A 118 -2.88 9.73 0.73
N THR A 119 -2.60 9.08 -0.40
CA THR A 119 -3.61 8.46 -1.25
C THR A 119 -3.10 7.09 -1.67
N SER A 120 -3.97 6.09 -1.63
CA SER A 120 -3.66 4.76 -2.14
C SER A 120 -4.77 4.23 -3.03
N THR A 121 -4.38 3.37 -3.96
CA THR A 121 -5.30 2.61 -4.79
C THR A 121 -4.89 1.14 -4.79
N MET A 122 -5.89 0.26 -4.79
CA MET A 122 -5.68 -1.17 -4.92
C MET A 122 -6.68 -1.73 -5.92
N SER A 123 -6.21 -2.66 -6.74
CA SER A 123 -7.06 -3.44 -7.65
C SER A 123 -6.63 -4.89 -7.62
N ILE A 124 -7.57 -5.78 -7.38
CA ILE A 124 -7.37 -7.24 -7.31
C ILE A 124 -8.33 -7.91 -8.28
N ARG A 125 -7.82 -8.88 -9.03
CA ARG A 125 -8.63 -9.82 -9.81
C ARG A 125 -8.12 -11.24 -9.61
N GLY A 126 -8.99 -12.13 -9.19
CA GLY A 126 -8.65 -13.54 -9.00
C GLY A 126 -9.81 -14.49 -9.22
N THR A 127 -9.48 -15.77 -9.24
CA THR A 127 -10.39 -16.89 -9.43
C THR A 127 -10.34 -17.79 -8.21
N GLY A 128 -11.51 -18.16 -7.71
CA GLY A 128 -11.70 -19.09 -6.61
C GLY A 128 -11.52 -20.54 -7.04
N SER A 129 -11.11 -21.41 -6.11
CA SER A 129 -11.05 -22.86 -6.34
C SER A 129 -12.41 -23.50 -6.64
N ASP A 130 -13.51 -22.80 -6.32
CA ASP A 130 -14.90 -23.16 -6.62
C ASP A 130 -15.41 -22.55 -7.94
N GLY A 131 -14.56 -21.85 -8.69
CA GLY A 131 -14.92 -21.14 -9.93
C GLY A 131 -15.49 -19.74 -9.74
N SER A 132 -15.62 -19.26 -8.49
CA SER A 132 -16.03 -17.88 -8.20
C SER A 132 -14.99 -16.85 -8.66
N THR A 133 -15.40 -15.59 -8.77
CA THR A 133 -14.50 -14.47 -9.10
C THR A 133 -14.31 -13.55 -7.90
N LEU A 134 -13.09 -13.07 -7.71
CA LEU A 134 -12.77 -12.00 -6.79
C LEU A 134 -12.35 -10.78 -7.59
N THR A 135 -13.21 -9.76 -7.65
CA THR A 135 -12.87 -8.44 -8.19
C THR A 135 -12.99 -7.43 -7.07
N PHE A 136 -11.88 -6.75 -6.74
CA PHE A 136 -11.85 -5.75 -5.69
C PHE A 136 -11.14 -4.49 -6.19
N HIS A 137 -11.72 -3.33 -5.87
CA HIS A 137 -11.15 -2.01 -6.12
C HIS A 137 -11.27 -1.14 -4.88
N GLU A 138 -10.21 -0.44 -4.55
CA GLU A 138 -10.15 0.49 -3.43
C GLU A 138 -9.48 1.79 -3.84
N VAL A 139 -10.02 2.89 -3.32
CA VAL A 139 -9.32 4.18 -3.25
C VAL A 139 -9.47 4.71 -1.83
N MET A 140 -8.33 4.94 -1.19
CA MET A 140 -8.26 5.53 0.15
C MET A 140 -7.49 6.85 0.08
N HIS A 141 -7.93 7.81 0.86
CA HIS A 141 -7.28 9.11 1.00
C HIS A 141 -7.40 9.58 2.44
N ALA A 142 -6.30 10.12 2.96
CA ALA A 142 -6.26 10.80 4.23
C ALA A 142 -5.41 12.06 4.10
N SER A 143 -5.88 13.18 4.64
CA SER A 143 -5.06 14.38 4.78
C SER A 143 -5.33 15.10 6.08
N VAL A 144 -4.31 15.79 6.57
CA VAL A 144 -4.34 16.69 7.72
C VAL A 144 -3.71 18.02 7.33
N SER A 145 -4.40 19.12 7.60
CA SER A 145 -3.89 20.47 7.35
C SER A 145 -3.16 21.03 8.58
N ALA A 146 -2.45 22.15 8.40
CA ALA A 146 -1.76 22.86 9.48
C ALA A 146 -2.67 23.33 10.62
N SER A 147 -3.97 23.52 10.35
CA SER A 147 -4.97 23.87 11.37
C SER A 147 -5.64 22.65 12.01
N GLY A 148 -5.21 21.44 11.66
CA GLY A 148 -5.75 20.19 12.17
C GLY A 148 -7.03 19.71 11.48
N VAL A 149 -7.46 20.35 10.38
CA VAL A 149 -8.58 19.83 9.58
C VAL A 149 -8.16 18.50 8.95
N VAL A 150 -8.98 17.47 9.16
CA VAL A 150 -8.78 16.12 8.64
C VAL A 150 -9.80 15.83 7.55
N ASN A 151 -9.35 15.34 6.39
CA ASN A 151 -10.21 14.82 5.33
C ASN A 151 -9.85 13.37 5.07
N THR A 152 -10.81 12.46 5.25
CA THR A 152 -10.60 11.03 4.98
C THR A 152 -11.73 10.48 4.15
N PHE A 153 -11.39 9.56 3.24
CA PHE A 153 -12.35 8.64 2.67
C PHE A 153 -11.67 7.30 2.39
N ASP A 154 -12.49 6.26 2.43
CA ASP A 154 -12.13 4.92 2.05
C ASP A 154 -13.30 4.37 1.23
N LYS A 155 -13.02 3.88 0.01
CA LYS A 155 -14.02 3.43 -0.95
C LYS A 155 -13.67 2.04 -1.49
N PRO A 156 -13.83 0.99 -0.67
CA PRO A 156 -13.71 -0.38 -1.14
C PRO A 156 -14.96 -0.77 -1.95
N SER A 157 -14.76 -1.54 -3.00
CA SER A 157 -15.84 -2.08 -3.83
C SER A 157 -15.50 -3.48 -4.32
N CYS A 158 -16.51 -4.33 -4.35
CA CYS A 158 -16.45 -5.69 -4.87
C CYS A 158 -17.43 -5.84 -6.03
N GLY A 159 -17.06 -6.66 -7.02
CA GLY A 159 -17.85 -6.92 -8.22
C GLY A 159 -17.97 -8.40 -8.53
#